data_AF-A0A482XW44-F1
#
_entry.id   AF-A0A482XW44-F1
#
_cell.length_a   1.000
_cell.length_b   1.000
_cell.length_c   1.000
_cell.angle_alpha   90.00
_cell.angle_beta   90.00
_cell.angle_gamma   90.00
#
_symmetry.space_group_name_H-M   'P 1'
#
loop_
_entity.id
_entity.type
_entity.pdbx_description
1 polymer ?
#
loop_
_entity_poly.entity_id
_entity_poly.type
_entity_poly.pdbx_seq_one_letter_code
_entity_poly.pdbx_strand_id
1 'polypeptide(L)'
;MLLLRLLHGVQTINKADSSKFPFVLNRIVQFLQTPSEAGRPFTSEEEERLISTLEGIENADDLQSVLETSTFILSQASFLPNLF
;
A
#
# COMPACT_ATOMS: atom_id res chain seq x y z
N MET A 1 15.39 -4.56 -10.24
CA MET A 1 14.00 -5.06 -10.15
C MET A 1 13.23 -4.37 -9.02
N LEU A 2 13.73 -4.38 -7.77
CA LEU A 2 13.08 -3.69 -6.64
C LEU A 2 12.84 -2.18 -6.87
N LEU A 3 13.83 -1.46 -7.39
CA LEU A 3 13.71 -0.03 -7.69
C LEU A 3 12.61 0.29 -8.72
N LEU A 4 12.44 -0.58 -9.74
CA LEU A 4 11.40 -0.41 -10.76
C LEU A 4 10.01 -0.61 -10.16
N ARG A 5 9.84 -1.59 -9.27
CA ARG A 5 8.59 -1.80 -8.54
C ARG A 5 8.24 -0.64 -7.62
N LEU A 6 9.22 -0.12 -6.87
CA LEU A 6 9.00 1.05 -6.01
C LEU A 6 8.64 2.29 -6.82
N LEU A 7 9.33 2.53 -7.94
CA LEU A 7 9.02 3.66 -8.82
C LEU A 7 7.61 3.54 -9.41
N HIS A 8 7.24 2.35 -9.89
CA HIS A 8 5.90 2.07 -10.39
C HIS A 8 4.84 2.31 -9.32
N GLY A 9 5.04 1.76 -8.12
CA GLY A 9 4.15 1.96 -6.98
C GLY A 9 4.00 3.44 -6.61
N VAL A 10 5.08 4.22 -6.54
CA VAL A 10 5.00 5.68 -6.29
C VAL A 10 4.21 6.39 -7.39
N GLN A 11 4.44 6.06 -8.66
CA GLN A 11 3.71 6.65 -9.79
C GLN A 11 2.22 6.34 -9.74
N THR A 12 1.85 5.12 -9.36
CA THR A 12 0.45 4.70 -9.17
C THR A 12 -0.18 5.41 -7.97
N ILE A 13 0.51 5.48 -6.84
CA ILE A 13 0.05 6.21 -5.64
C ILE A 13 -0.24 7.69 -5.97
N ASN A 14 0.64 8.34 -6.73
CA ASN A 14 0.46 9.76 -7.10
C ASN A 14 -0.76 10.01 -8.00
N LYS A 15 -1.34 8.97 -8.60
CA LYS A 15 -2.56 9.04 -9.40
C LYS A 15 -3.80 8.56 -8.63
N ALA A 16 -3.61 7.93 -7.47
CA ALA A 16 -4.70 7.37 -6.70
C ALA A 16 -5.62 8.46 -6.16
N ASP A 17 -6.90 8.13 -6.03
CA ASP A 17 -7.92 8.99 -5.44
C ASP A 17 -7.52 9.38 -4.00
N SER A 18 -7.14 10.65 -3.83
CA SER A 18 -6.67 11.20 -2.56
C SER A 18 -7.70 11.14 -1.42
N SER A 19 -8.99 10.95 -1.73
CA SER A 19 -10.03 10.78 -0.72
C SER A 19 -10.15 9.34 -0.22
N LYS A 20 -9.71 8.35 -1.02
CA LYS A 20 -9.83 6.92 -0.72
C LYS A 20 -8.53 6.29 -0.26
N PHE A 21 -7.41 6.70 -0.84
CA PHE A 21 -6.10 6.12 -0.56
C PHE A 21 -5.68 6.20 0.93
N PRO A 22 -6.03 7.24 1.70
CA PRO A 22 -5.76 7.27 3.14
C PRO A 22 -6.35 6.09 3.92
N PHE A 23 -7.47 5.50 3.49
CA PHE A 23 -8.04 4.31 4.14
C PHE A 23 -7.16 3.07 3.94
N VAL A 24 -6.53 2.95 2.77
CA VAL A 24 -5.56 1.90 2.45
C VAL A 24 -4.33 2.06 3.35
N LEU A 25 -3.79 3.28 3.42
CA LEU A 25 -2.63 3.58 4.27
C LEU A 25 -2.91 3.30 5.74
N ASN A 26 -4.08 3.69 6.26
CA ASN A 26 -4.47 3.40 7.64
C ASN A 26 -4.49 1.89 7.93
N ARG A 27 -5.03 1.08 7.01
CA ARG A 27 -5.03 -0.38 7.16
C ARG A 27 -3.61 -0.95 7.15
N ILE A 28 -2.72 -0.44 6.29
CA ILE A 28 -1.31 -0.84 6.26
C ILE A 28 -0.62 -0.46 7.57
N VAL A 29 -0.84 0.74 8.10
CA VAL A 29 -0.28 1.16 9.40
C VAL A 29 -0.76 0.26 10.53
N GLN A 30 -2.07 -0.04 10.58
CA GLN A 30 -2.63 -0.97 11.57
C GLN A 30 -1.98 -2.35 11.47
N PHE A 31 -1.80 -2.86 10.26
CA PHE A 31 -1.12 -4.12 10.02
C PHE A 31 0.35 -4.09 10.47
N LEU A 32 1.08 -3.00 10.21
CA LEU A 32 2.47 -2.86 10.65
C LEU A 32 2.60 -2.81 12.18
N GLN A 33 1.61 -2.22 12.86
CA GLN A 33 1.57 -2.16 14.33
C GLN A 33 1.13 -3.48 14.96
N THR A 34 0.20 -4.20 14.33
CA THR A 34 -0.34 -5.47 14.81
C THR A 34 -0.51 -6.42 13.62
N PRO A 35 0.58 -7.12 13.23
CA PRO A 35 0.54 -8.03 12.10
C PRO A 35 -0.49 -9.14 12.31
N SER A 36 -1.29 -9.40 11.28
CA SER A 36 -2.20 -10.53 11.28
C SER A 36 -1.43 -11.85 11.11
N GLU A 37 -1.99 -12.97 11.58
CA GLU A 37 -1.42 -14.31 11.35
C GLU A 37 -1.28 -14.64 9.87
N ALA A 38 -2.12 -14.04 9.01
CA ALA A 38 -2.07 -14.21 7.57
C ALA A 38 -0.85 -13.53 6.91
N GLY A 39 -0.12 -12.67 7.63
CA GLY A 39 1.08 -12.01 7.12
C GLY A 39 0.83 -10.95 6.05
N ARG A 40 -0.42 -10.51 5.86
CA ARG A 40 -0.80 -9.47 4.89
C ARG A 40 -1.89 -8.53 5.43
N PRO A 41 -1.92 -7.25 4.96
CA PRO A 41 -2.87 -6.25 5.43
C PRO A 41 -4.30 -6.43 4.89
N PHE A 42 -4.45 -7.13 3.76
CA PHE A 42 -5.73 -7.35 3.06
C PHE A 42 -5.89 -8.83 2.70
N THR A 43 -7.13 -9.30 2.70
CA THR A 43 -7.52 -10.59 2.14
C THR A 43 -7.64 -10.51 0.62
N SER A 44 -7.68 -11.65 -0.07
CA SER A 44 -7.79 -11.68 -1.53
C SER A 44 -9.08 -11.03 -2.03
N GLU A 45 -10.19 -11.20 -1.30
CA GLU A 45 -11.46 -10.54 -1.62
C GLU A 45 -11.38 -9.02 -1.43
N GLU A 46 -10.70 -8.54 -0.39
CA GLU A 46 -10.46 -7.11 -0.20
C GLU A 46 -9.56 -6.55 -1.31
N GLU A 47 -8.53 -7.28 -1.73
CA GLU A 47 -7.64 -6.89 -2.84
C GLU A 47 -8.40 -6.75 -4.17
N GLU A 48 -9.30 -7.69 -4.49
CA GLU A 48 -10.17 -7.57 -5.67
C GLU A 48 -11.06 -6.32 -5.62
N ARG A 49 -11.60 -6.00 -4.43
CA ARG A 49 -12.38 -4.77 -4.22
C ARG A 49 -11.53 -3.51 -4.35
N LEU A 50 -10.28 -3.55 -3.89
CA LEU A 50 -9.36 -2.42 -4.02
C LEU A 50 -9.05 -2.11 -5.48
N ILE A 51 -8.78 -3.13 -6.30
CA ILE A 51 -8.54 -2.97 -7.75
C ILE A 51 -9.74 -2.31 -8.43
N SER A 52 -10.96 -2.70 -8.06
CA SER A 52 -12.17 -2.12 -8.67
C SER A 52 -12.56 -0.73 -8.15
N THR A 53 -12.04 -0.29 -7.00
CA THR A 53 -12.49 0.95 -6.33
C THR A 53 -11.47 2.09 -6.37
N LEU A 54 -10.18 1.75 -6.42
CA LEU A 54 -9.09 2.71 -6.43
C LEU A 54 -8.70 3.04 -7.86
N GLU A 55 -8.90 4.31 -8.22
CA GLU A 55 -8.48 4.84 -9.51
C GLU A 55 -6.96 4.69 -9.70
N GLY A 56 -6.54 4.29 -10.89
CA GLY A 56 -5.13 4.09 -11.26
C GLY A 56 -4.56 2.71 -10.93
N ILE A 57 -5.29 1.82 -10.28
CA ILE A 57 -4.92 0.41 -10.09
C ILE A 57 -5.67 -0.42 -11.12
N GLU A 58 -4.98 -0.92 -12.16
CA GLU A 58 -5.64 -1.61 -13.26
C GLU A 58 -5.65 -3.14 -13.08
N ASN A 59 -4.70 -3.66 -12.31
CA ASN A 59 -4.51 -5.09 -12.13
C ASN A 59 -3.85 -5.43 -10.78
N ALA A 60 -3.69 -6.74 -10.52
CA ALA A 60 -3.09 -7.24 -9.29
C ALA A 60 -1.61 -6.85 -9.13
N ASP A 61 -0.84 -6.74 -10.21
CA ASP A 61 0.57 -6.33 -10.15
C ASP A 61 0.72 -4.85 -9.76
N ASP A 62 -0.19 -4.00 -10.23
CA ASP A 62 -0.27 -2.59 -9.82
C ASP A 62 -0.60 -2.49 -8.33
N LEU A 63 -1.63 -3.21 -7.88
CA LEU A 63 -2.01 -3.24 -6.48
C LEU A 63 -0.85 -3.73 -5.61
N GLN A 64 -0.22 -4.83 -6.00
CA GLN A 64 0.93 -5.38 -5.28
C GLN A 64 2.07 -4.36 -5.20
N SER A 65 2.38 -3.66 -6.30
CA SER A 65 3.40 -2.62 -6.32
C SER A 65 3.06 -1.46 -5.39
N VAL A 66 1.80 -1.04 -5.34
CA VAL A 66 1.30 0.00 -4.42
C VAL A 66 1.41 -0.42 -2.96
N LEU A 67 0.99 -1.65 -2.63
CA LEU A 67 1.03 -2.18 -1.27
C LEU A 67 2.47 -2.38 -0.79
N GLU A 68 3.33 -2.97 -1.61
CA GLU A 68 4.77 -3.15 -1.31
C GLU A 68 5.44 -1.79 -1.09
N THR A 69 5.18 -0.81 -1.97
CA THR A 69 5.76 0.53 -1.88
C THR A 69 5.28 1.28 -0.63
N SER A 70 3.98 1.25 -0.36
CA SER A 70 3.41 1.93 0.82
C SER A 70 3.93 1.31 2.11
N THR A 71 3.97 -0.03 2.18
CA THR A 71 4.52 -0.76 3.32
C THR A 71 6.00 -0.45 3.52
N PHE A 72 6.78 -0.42 2.43
CA PHE A 72 8.19 -0.04 2.49
C PHE A 72 8.36 1.37 3.05
N ILE A 73 7.69 2.38 2.47
CA ILE A 73 7.79 3.79 2.92
C ILE A 73 7.39 3.92 4.40
N LEU A 74 6.26 3.33 4.80
CA LEU A 74 5.75 3.42 6.17
C LEU A 74 6.64 2.66 7.16
N SER A 75 7.23 1.53 6.77
CA SER A 75 8.21 0.82 7.60
C SER A 75 9.52 1.61 7.79
N GLN A 76 9.90 2.49 6.86
CA GLN A 76 11.04 3.37 7.09
C GLN A 76 10.71 4.46 8.12
N ALA A 77 9.46 4.92 8.18
CA ALA A 77 9.01 5.90 9.16
C ALA A 77 9.06 5.36 10.61
N SER A 78 8.83 4.06 10.81
CA SER A 78 8.98 3.44 12.15
C SER A 78 10.44 3.33 12.61
N PHE A 79 11.40 3.30 11.69
CA PHE A 79 12.83 3.37 12.01
C PHE A 79 13.29 4.79 12.41
N LEU A 80 12.52 5.83 12.07
CA LEU A 80 12.82 7.24 12.38
C LEU A 80 11.69 7.88 13.22
N PRO A 81 11.54 7.50 14.51
CA PRO A 81 10.41 7.90 15.36
C PRO A 81 10.25 9.41 15.59
N ASN A 82 11.20 10.26 15.14
CA ASN A 82 11.21 11.71 15.35
C ASN A 82 10.99 12.53 14.06
N LEU A 83 10.47 11.95 12.98
CA LEU A 83 10.30 12.65 11.70
C LEU A 83 8.93 13.36 11.52
N PHE A 84 8.06 13.34 12.53
CA PHE A 84 6.76 14.02 12.52
C PHE A 84 6.52 14.76 13.84
#